data_AF-A0A959ARB4-F1
#
_entry.id   AF-A0A959ARB4-F1
#
_cell.length_a   1.000
_cell.length_b   1.000
_cell.length_c   1.000
_cell.angle_alpha   90.00
_cell.angle_beta   90.00
_cell.angle_gamma   90.00
#
_symmetry.space_group_name_H-M   'P 1'
#
loop_
_entity.id
_entity.type
_entity.pdbx_description
1 polymer ?
#
loop_
_entity_poly.entity_id
_entity_poly.type
_entity_poly.pdbx_seq_one_letter_code
_entity_poly.pdbx_strand_id
1 'polypeptide(L)'
;MLGQLARKAAARFLPSFKQKRFLVDDPNAIIRDDNLSPMSSFPGPLRLPAGRNAMGQFIIPVGSTVQVSRVQIKNGRVWVFAAKPENEQAYGWTSPLNFRGRFYNETLSLAKAPPPMAIATDFEKKTVVDKEALLRDQDKGFRSTEKVIPRGSLVLVLRKEPSATYEYVRVAEVVEGKVIEKQMEGWTAVSNMQEGWADIYGPHAAWRYGNYLGQIGLANIVGTGGEVKQVAEHTLEAYLSLVRAAANDNILISLNSGFRPYGKQAELKRTVTGSIVAAPGWSNHQHGQAFDLRSWRAGKKEDNIDYQWLEKNATRYGFVRTVESEGWHWEYRPDDAERLRKAGLYGTWMEAAAEGQGMEANGGC
;
A
#
# COMPACT_ATOMS: atom_id res chain seq x y z
N MET A 1 10.25 -37.38 27.81
CA MET A 1 10.85 -36.03 27.66
C MET A 1 10.22 -35.31 26.47
N LEU A 2 8.96 -34.89 26.63
CA LEU A 2 8.22 -34.09 25.64
C LEU A 2 7.92 -32.75 26.31
N GLY A 3 8.47 -31.64 25.80
CA GLY A 3 8.11 -30.33 26.37
C GLY A 3 9.11 -29.20 26.21
N GLN A 4 9.74 -29.05 25.05
CA GLN A 4 10.31 -27.74 24.66
C GLN A 4 9.89 -27.39 23.24
N LEU A 5 8.57 -27.21 23.06
CA LEU A 5 8.05 -26.40 21.97
C LEU A 5 8.27 -24.94 22.35
N ALA A 6 9.32 -24.36 21.78
CA ALA A 6 9.56 -22.93 21.78
C ALA A 6 8.37 -22.21 21.12
N ARG A 7 7.43 -21.73 21.94
CA ARG A 7 6.51 -20.66 21.52
C ARG A 7 7.34 -19.39 21.39
N LYS A 8 7.91 -19.13 20.21
CA LYS A 8 8.26 -17.76 19.82
C LYS A 8 6.96 -16.97 19.84
N ALA A 9 6.75 -16.15 20.87
CA ALA A 9 5.69 -15.15 20.85
C ALA A 9 5.89 -14.31 19.59
N ALA A 10 4.91 -14.29 18.68
CA ALA A 10 4.95 -13.42 17.53
C ALA A 10 5.11 -11.98 18.05
N ALA A 11 6.22 -11.31 17.70
CA ALA A 11 6.45 -9.94 18.12
C ALA A 11 5.25 -9.08 17.67
N ARG A 12 4.57 -8.45 18.62
CA ARG A 12 3.45 -7.55 18.32
C ARG A 12 4.01 -6.37 17.53
N PHE A 13 3.42 -6.07 16.38
CA PHE A 13 3.77 -4.87 15.61
C PHE A 13 3.71 -3.63 16.50
N LEU A 14 4.78 -2.83 16.48
CA LEU A 14 4.88 -1.57 17.19
C LEU A 14 4.99 -0.44 16.16
N PRO A 15 4.09 0.57 16.18
CA PRO A 15 4.22 1.73 15.31
C PRO A 15 5.58 2.40 15.48
N SER A 16 6.21 2.80 14.37
CA SER A 16 7.62 3.23 14.38
C SER A 16 7.89 4.49 15.20
N PHE A 17 6.86 5.31 15.41
CA PHE A 17 6.96 6.56 16.16
C PHE A 17 7.00 6.35 17.69
N LYS A 18 6.58 5.19 18.19
CA LYS A 18 6.38 4.98 19.64
C LYS A 18 7.68 5.08 20.45
N GLN A 19 8.80 4.76 19.84
CA GLN A 19 10.13 4.76 20.46
C GLN A 19 10.97 5.97 20.05
N LYS A 20 10.36 6.95 19.37
CA LYS A 20 11.05 8.12 18.82
C LYS A 20 10.70 9.38 19.58
N ARG A 21 11.64 10.31 19.55
CA ARG A 21 11.47 11.69 19.98
C ARG A 21 11.54 12.59 18.76
N PHE A 22 10.75 13.65 18.76
CA PHE A 22 10.63 14.57 17.65
C PHE A 22 10.94 15.98 18.13
N LEU A 23 11.81 16.68 17.38
CA LEU A 23 12.07 18.10 17.62
C LEU A 23 10.99 18.91 16.93
N VAL A 24 10.38 19.87 17.62
CA VAL A 24 9.46 20.84 17.02
C VAL A 24 10.27 21.98 16.41
N ASP A 25 10.14 22.20 15.10
CA ASP A 25 10.85 23.26 14.37
C ASP A 25 9.92 24.25 13.63
N ASP A 26 8.59 24.02 13.67
CA ASP A 26 7.61 24.94 13.11
C ASP A 26 7.13 25.97 14.17
N PRO A 27 7.30 27.29 13.94
CA PRO A 27 6.79 28.33 14.83
C PRO A 27 5.25 28.38 14.92
N ASN A 28 4.55 27.71 14.01
CA ASN A 28 3.10 27.56 13.99
C ASN A 28 2.66 26.15 14.42
N ALA A 29 3.38 25.56 15.37
CA ALA A 29 3.03 24.27 15.97
C ALA A 29 1.76 24.35 16.86
N ILE A 30 0.61 24.66 16.25
CA ILE A 30 -0.66 24.92 16.92
C ILE A 30 -1.10 23.70 17.71
N ILE A 31 -1.47 23.94 18.96
CA ILE A 31 -2.07 22.98 19.87
C ILE A 31 -3.58 22.97 19.68
N ARG A 32 -4.15 21.76 19.64
CA ARG A 32 -5.54 21.50 19.31
C ARG A 32 -6.21 20.60 20.34
N ASP A 33 -7.52 20.78 20.47
CA ASP A 33 -8.37 19.93 21.30
C ASP A 33 -8.64 18.56 20.64
N ASP A 34 -9.43 17.71 21.31
CA ASP A 34 -9.79 16.38 20.81
C ASP A 34 -10.65 16.40 19.53
N ASN A 35 -11.26 17.54 19.20
CA ASN A 35 -11.98 17.77 17.94
C ASN A 35 -11.06 18.28 16.82
N LEU A 36 -9.77 18.49 17.13
CA LEU A 36 -8.72 19.02 16.27
C LEU A 36 -8.90 20.51 15.92
N SER A 37 -9.67 21.23 16.73
CA SER A 37 -9.81 22.69 16.67
C SER A 37 -8.67 23.35 17.44
N PRO A 38 -8.13 24.51 16.99
CA PRO A 38 -7.15 25.27 17.79
C PRO A 38 -7.71 25.52 19.19
N MET A 39 -6.92 25.24 20.22
CA MET A 39 -7.38 25.44 21.59
C MET A 39 -7.63 26.94 21.88
N SER A 40 -8.76 27.23 22.53
CA SER A 40 -9.09 28.56 23.06
C SER A 40 -8.70 28.71 24.55
N SER A 41 -8.61 27.61 25.29
CA SER A 41 -8.16 27.53 26.69
C SER A 41 -7.54 26.15 27.00
N PHE A 42 -6.74 26.06 28.07
CA PHE A 42 -6.19 24.79 28.56
C PHE A 42 -7.03 24.22 29.71
N PRO A 43 -7.28 22.89 29.74
CA PRO A 43 -7.93 22.26 30.88
C PRO A 43 -6.94 22.13 32.06
N GLY A 44 -7.24 22.81 33.17
CA GLY A 44 -6.58 22.63 34.46
C GLY A 44 -5.42 23.59 34.76
N PRO A 45 -4.79 23.46 35.95
CA PRO A 45 -3.70 24.34 36.41
C PRO A 45 -2.36 24.08 35.70
N LEU A 46 -2.35 23.29 34.61
CA LEU A 46 -1.17 23.01 33.82
C LEU A 46 -0.66 24.31 33.17
N ARG A 47 0.59 24.68 33.47
CA ARG A 47 1.33 25.67 32.70
C ARG A 47 1.70 25.09 31.33
N LEU A 48 0.83 25.21 30.33
CA LEU A 48 1.17 25.07 28.91
C LEU A 48 0.41 26.13 28.11
N PRO A 49 1.02 26.81 27.12
CA PRO A 49 2.33 26.59 26.48
C PRO A 49 3.36 27.68 26.83
N ALA A 50 4.58 27.61 26.31
CA ALA A 50 5.56 28.71 26.49
C ALA A 50 5.30 29.94 25.61
N GLY A 51 4.31 29.90 24.69
CA GLY A 51 4.01 31.03 23.81
C GLY A 51 2.67 30.92 23.08
N ARG A 52 2.28 32.04 22.47
CA ARG A 52 1.18 32.15 21.49
C ARG A 52 1.77 32.57 20.14
N ASN A 53 1.20 32.13 19.03
CA ASN A 53 1.56 32.68 17.72
C ASN A 53 0.97 34.09 17.52
N ALA A 54 1.25 34.72 16.37
CA ALA A 54 0.77 36.06 16.04
C ALA A 54 -0.78 36.17 16.03
N MET A 55 -1.50 35.06 15.86
CA MET A 55 -2.97 35.00 15.91
C MET A 55 -3.50 34.67 17.32
N GLY A 56 -2.64 34.69 18.34
CA GLY A 56 -3.01 34.39 19.72
C GLY A 56 -3.25 32.90 20.00
N GLN A 57 -2.99 32.00 19.06
CA GLN A 57 -3.19 30.56 19.23
C GLN A 57 -2.07 29.94 20.05
N PHE A 58 -2.42 28.96 20.87
CA PHE A 58 -1.45 28.20 21.65
C PHE A 58 -0.58 27.31 20.75
N ILE A 59 0.73 27.34 20.99
CA ILE A 59 1.71 26.58 20.21
C ILE A 59 2.64 25.74 21.08
N ILE A 60 3.15 24.64 20.53
CA ILE A 60 4.30 23.96 21.11
C ILE A 60 5.55 24.80 20.78
N PRO A 61 6.37 25.20 21.77
CA PRO A 61 7.52 26.06 21.50
C PRO A 61 8.53 25.40 20.55
N VAL A 62 9.07 26.16 19.61
CA VAL A 62 10.19 25.72 18.76
C VAL A 62 11.36 25.28 19.64
N GLY A 63 12.03 24.21 19.25
CA GLY A 63 13.10 23.59 20.04
C GLY A 63 12.61 22.59 21.09
N SER A 64 11.29 22.51 21.34
CA SER A 64 10.74 21.46 22.22
C SER A 64 11.00 20.09 21.63
N THR A 65 11.43 19.16 22.48
CA THR A 65 11.45 17.73 22.15
C THR A 65 10.15 17.10 22.66
N VAL A 66 9.45 16.36 21.80
CA VAL A 66 8.18 15.71 22.12
C VAL A 66 8.20 14.22 21.79
N GLN A 67 7.37 13.44 22.47
CA GLN A 67 7.02 12.08 22.09
C GLN A 67 5.57 12.04 21.61
N VAL A 68 5.29 11.19 20.63
CA VAL A 68 3.94 10.97 20.12
C VAL A 68 3.32 9.78 20.83
N SER A 69 2.31 10.04 21.68
CA SER A 69 1.63 8.99 22.43
C SER A 69 0.43 8.42 21.67
N ARG A 70 -0.25 9.22 20.85
CA ARG A 70 -1.44 8.82 20.08
C ARG A 70 -1.44 9.43 18.69
N VAL A 71 -2.13 8.74 17.78
CA VAL A 71 -2.37 9.19 16.41
C VAL A 71 -3.87 9.12 16.13
N GLN A 72 -4.39 10.12 15.44
CA GLN A 72 -5.76 10.16 14.93
C GLN A 72 -5.72 10.47 13.43
N ILE A 73 -6.60 9.83 12.66
CA ILE A 73 -6.75 10.09 11.22
C ILE A 73 -8.10 10.78 11.03
N LYS A 74 -8.11 12.00 10.48
CA LYS A 74 -9.33 12.75 10.16
C LYS A 74 -9.24 13.25 8.74
N ASN A 75 -10.22 12.88 7.90
CA ASN A 75 -10.26 13.21 6.48
C ASN A 75 -8.96 12.86 5.74
N GLY A 76 -8.40 11.68 6.04
CA GLY A 76 -7.14 11.18 5.46
C GLY A 76 -5.86 11.82 6.02
N ARG A 77 -5.96 12.85 6.87
CA ARG A 77 -4.80 13.51 7.50
C ARG A 77 -4.47 12.91 8.86
N VAL A 78 -3.18 12.79 9.12
CA VAL A 78 -2.62 12.34 10.38
C VAL A 78 -2.53 13.51 11.35
N TRP A 79 -2.98 13.27 12.58
CA TRP A 79 -2.83 14.16 13.73
C TRP A 79 -2.14 13.39 14.84
N VAL A 80 -1.22 14.07 15.54
CA VAL A 80 -0.39 13.46 16.58
C VAL A 80 -0.68 14.13 17.91
N PHE A 81 -0.77 13.32 18.97
CA PHE A 81 -0.86 13.83 20.32
C PHE A 81 0.55 13.92 20.90
N ALA A 82 1.04 15.15 21.09
CA ALA A 82 2.39 15.43 21.56
C ALA A 82 2.43 15.55 23.08
N ALA A 83 3.43 14.94 23.70
CA ALA A 83 3.70 15.03 25.13
C ALA A 83 5.20 15.22 25.39
N LYS A 84 5.54 15.79 26.55
CA LYS A 84 6.93 15.86 27.01
C LYS A 84 7.46 14.45 27.30
N PRO A 85 8.66 14.08 26.82
CA PRO A 85 9.23 12.75 27.07
C PRO A 85 9.54 12.47 28.54
N GLU A 86 9.81 13.49 29.36
CA GLU A 86 10.34 13.32 30.73
C GLU A 86 9.28 12.92 31.75
N ASN A 87 8.05 13.40 31.57
CA ASN A 87 6.96 13.23 32.54
C ASN A 87 5.60 12.98 31.86
N GLU A 88 5.60 12.69 30.56
CA GLU A 88 4.40 12.47 29.73
C GLU A 88 3.39 13.63 29.80
N GLN A 89 3.81 14.82 30.22
CA GLN A 89 2.95 15.99 30.30
C GLN A 89 2.47 16.35 28.89
N ALA A 90 1.18 16.22 28.65
CA ALA A 90 0.55 16.42 27.35
C ALA A 90 0.59 17.89 26.91
N TYR A 91 1.07 18.15 25.68
CA TYR A 91 0.83 19.41 25.00
C TYR A 91 -0.58 19.45 24.40
N GLY A 92 -0.95 18.40 23.67
CA GLY A 92 -2.24 18.30 22.96
C GLY A 92 -2.07 17.76 21.55
N TRP A 93 -3.15 17.84 20.77
CA TRP A 93 -3.11 17.44 19.35
C TRP A 93 -2.40 18.51 18.51
N THR A 94 -1.60 18.09 17.55
CA THR A 94 -0.93 18.99 16.61
C THR A 94 -0.71 18.32 15.25
N SER A 95 -0.34 19.12 14.24
CA SER A 95 0.04 18.59 12.94
C SER A 95 1.41 17.89 13.05
N PRO A 96 1.58 16.66 12.52
CA PRO A 96 2.87 16.01 12.48
C PRO A 96 3.91 16.77 11.63
N LEU A 97 3.45 17.62 10.71
CA LEU A 97 4.32 18.45 9.87
C LEU A 97 5.08 19.52 10.66
N ASN A 98 4.71 19.75 11.92
CA ASN A 98 5.35 20.71 12.81
C ASN A 98 6.69 20.21 13.38
N PHE A 99 7.02 18.94 13.13
CA PHE A 99 8.25 18.33 13.60
C PHE A 99 9.34 18.41 12.54
N ARG A 100 10.60 18.43 12.99
CA ARG A 100 11.75 18.25 12.13
C ARG A 100 11.67 16.87 11.45
N GLY A 101 11.83 16.86 10.13
CA GLY A 101 11.58 15.66 9.31
C GLY A 101 10.09 15.36 9.08
N ARG A 102 9.19 16.21 9.58
CA ARG A 102 7.75 16.29 9.28
C ARG A 102 6.97 15.00 9.54
N PHE A 103 7.51 14.12 10.39
CA PHE A 103 6.96 12.80 10.71
C PHE A 103 6.77 11.91 9.45
N TYR A 104 7.52 12.19 8.38
CA TYR A 104 7.44 11.41 7.15
C TYR A 104 7.89 9.98 7.38
N ASN A 105 7.25 9.06 6.65
CA ASN A 105 7.58 7.64 6.65
C ASN A 105 7.34 6.91 7.97
N GLU A 106 6.74 7.55 8.98
CA GLU A 106 6.34 6.85 10.19
C GLU A 106 5.25 5.82 9.86
N THR A 107 5.48 4.56 10.23
CA THR A 107 4.54 3.46 10.07
C THR A 107 3.56 3.48 11.24
N LEU A 108 2.29 3.68 10.93
CA LEU A 108 1.21 3.85 11.89
C LEU A 108 0.61 2.50 12.31
N SER A 109 0.38 1.62 11.34
CA SER A 109 -0.24 0.31 11.55
C SER A 109 -0.02 -0.62 10.37
N LEU A 110 -0.21 -1.92 10.61
CA LEU A 110 -0.39 -2.91 9.55
C LEU A 110 -1.88 -3.18 9.38
N ALA A 111 -2.36 -3.11 8.15
CA ALA A 111 -3.67 -3.57 7.74
C ALA A 111 -3.48 -4.92 7.04
N LYS A 112 -3.71 -6.02 7.76
CA LYS A 112 -3.68 -7.34 7.15
C LYS A 112 -4.80 -7.46 6.13
N ALA A 113 -4.54 -8.19 5.04
CA ALA A 113 -5.58 -8.61 4.13
C ALA A 113 -6.75 -9.24 4.92
N PRO A 114 -8.01 -8.92 4.58
CA PRO A 114 -9.14 -9.57 5.21
C PRO A 114 -9.03 -11.09 4.99
N PRO A 115 -9.32 -11.91 6.01
CA PRO A 115 -9.38 -13.34 5.80
C PRO A 115 -10.47 -13.65 4.77
N PRO A 116 -10.37 -14.77 4.03
CA PRO A 116 -11.43 -15.21 3.14
C PRO A 116 -12.76 -15.27 3.90
N MET A 117 -13.86 -14.85 3.26
CA MET A 117 -15.17 -14.85 3.92
C MET A 117 -15.52 -16.26 4.44
N ALA A 118 -15.83 -16.33 5.74
CA ALA A 118 -16.15 -17.59 6.42
C ALA A 118 -17.66 -17.85 6.38
N ILE A 119 -18.07 -18.89 5.67
CA ILE A 119 -19.36 -19.58 5.87
C ILE A 119 -19.04 -21.04 6.21
N ALA A 120 -19.79 -21.62 7.15
CA ALA A 120 -19.71 -23.03 7.49
C ALA A 120 -20.34 -23.86 6.38
N THR A 121 -19.53 -24.40 5.47
CA THR A 121 -19.94 -25.34 4.43
C THR A 121 -18.83 -26.36 4.23
N ASP A 122 -19.18 -27.58 3.84
CA ASP A 122 -18.21 -28.63 3.47
C ASP A 122 -17.70 -28.46 2.02
N PHE A 123 -18.18 -27.45 1.29
CA PHE A 123 -17.82 -27.19 -0.11
C PHE A 123 -16.60 -26.26 -0.23
N GLU A 124 -15.80 -26.47 -1.28
CA GLU A 124 -14.66 -25.60 -1.57
C GLU A 124 -15.14 -24.23 -2.06
N LYS A 125 -14.68 -23.17 -1.40
CA LYS A 125 -14.97 -21.78 -1.76
C LYS A 125 -13.99 -21.31 -2.80
N LYS A 126 -14.50 -20.71 -3.88
CA LYS A 126 -13.67 -20.08 -4.91
C LYS A 126 -14.24 -18.72 -5.30
N THR A 127 -13.37 -17.85 -5.79
CA THR A 127 -13.75 -16.62 -6.47
C THR A 127 -13.40 -16.73 -7.95
N VAL A 128 -14.33 -16.34 -8.82
CA VAL A 128 -14.09 -16.27 -10.26
C VAL A 128 -13.19 -15.07 -10.57
N VAL A 129 -12.01 -15.32 -11.13
CA VAL A 129 -10.97 -14.30 -11.37
C VAL A 129 -10.71 -14.07 -12.85
N ASP A 130 -11.11 -15.00 -13.72
CA ASP A 130 -11.05 -14.84 -15.16
C ASP A 130 -12.27 -14.06 -15.67
N LYS A 131 -12.03 -13.09 -16.57
CA LYS A 131 -13.09 -12.34 -17.25
C LYS A 131 -13.80 -13.17 -18.32
N GLU A 132 -13.19 -14.27 -18.78
CA GLU A 132 -13.68 -15.19 -19.79
C GLU A 132 -14.04 -16.55 -19.18
N ALA A 133 -14.53 -16.55 -17.93
CA ALA A 133 -14.92 -17.75 -17.21
C ALA A 133 -16.15 -18.45 -17.84
N LEU A 134 -15.95 -19.15 -18.95
CA LEU A 134 -17.02 -19.76 -19.74
C LEU A 134 -17.71 -20.90 -18.98
N LEU A 135 -19.04 -20.94 -19.11
CA LEU A 135 -19.86 -22.11 -18.80
C LEU A 135 -19.79 -23.10 -19.97
N ARG A 136 -19.73 -24.38 -19.63
CA ARG A 136 -19.48 -25.51 -20.54
C ARG A 136 -20.49 -26.62 -20.34
N ASP A 137 -20.79 -27.31 -21.43
CA ASP A 137 -21.74 -28.42 -21.46
C ASP A 137 -20.99 -29.76 -21.45
N GLN A 138 -21.14 -30.53 -20.37
CA GLN A 138 -20.46 -31.83 -20.20
C GLN A 138 -20.93 -32.86 -21.24
N ASP A 139 -22.22 -32.88 -21.58
CA ASP A 139 -22.78 -33.85 -22.54
C ASP A 139 -22.26 -33.59 -23.97
N LYS A 140 -21.76 -32.37 -24.22
CA LYS A 140 -21.09 -31.98 -25.47
C LYS A 140 -19.56 -31.98 -25.34
N GLY A 141 -18.99 -32.73 -24.38
CA GLY A 141 -17.54 -32.81 -24.18
C GLY A 141 -16.92 -31.50 -23.69
N PHE A 142 -17.60 -30.81 -22.78
CA PHE A 142 -17.19 -29.52 -22.21
C PHE A 142 -17.03 -28.39 -23.24
N ARG A 143 -17.77 -28.43 -24.34
CA ARG A 143 -17.85 -27.32 -25.29
C ARG A 143 -18.47 -26.09 -24.61
N SER A 144 -17.99 -24.91 -25.03
CA SER A 144 -18.49 -23.63 -24.53
C SER A 144 -19.98 -23.47 -24.79
N THR A 145 -20.69 -22.89 -23.82
CA THR A 145 -22.08 -22.44 -23.97
C THR A 145 -22.18 -20.96 -24.36
N GLU A 146 -21.04 -20.28 -24.59
CA GLU A 146 -20.88 -18.84 -24.81
C GLU A 146 -21.27 -17.95 -23.62
N LYS A 147 -21.95 -18.49 -22.61
CA LYS A 147 -22.23 -17.82 -21.35
C LYS A 147 -20.97 -17.76 -20.50
N VAL A 148 -20.76 -16.63 -19.82
CA VAL A 148 -19.67 -16.43 -18.86
C VAL A 148 -20.21 -16.28 -17.45
N ILE A 149 -19.46 -16.80 -16.48
CA ILE A 149 -19.65 -16.47 -15.07
C ILE A 149 -19.01 -15.09 -14.84
N PRO A 150 -19.73 -14.12 -14.25
CA PRO A 150 -19.16 -12.80 -13.99
C PRO A 150 -17.90 -12.86 -13.14
N ARG A 151 -16.89 -12.09 -13.54
CA ARG A 151 -15.65 -11.94 -12.77
C ARG A 151 -15.95 -11.30 -11.42
N GLY A 152 -15.46 -11.90 -10.35
CA GLY A 152 -15.73 -11.51 -8.96
C GLY A 152 -16.88 -12.27 -8.32
N SER A 153 -17.61 -13.13 -9.07
CA SER A 153 -18.61 -14.02 -8.48
C SER A 153 -17.97 -14.93 -7.42
N LEU A 154 -18.65 -15.02 -6.28
CA LEU A 154 -18.31 -15.94 -5.20
C LEU A 154 -19.06 -17.24 -5.45
N VAL A 155 -18.34 -18.35 -5.48
CA VAL A 155 -18.93 -19.64 -5.81
C VAL A 155 -18.52 -20.75 -4.84
N LEU A 156 -19.37 -21.76 -4.73
CA LEU A 156 -19.06 -23.04 -4.10
C LEU A 156 -18.85 -24.10 -5.17
N VAL A 157 -17.77 -24.88 -5.07
CA VAL A 157 -17.56 -26.07 -5.90
C VAL A 157 -18.40 -27.20 -5.37
N LEU A 158 -19.37 -27.66 -6.18
CA LEU A 158 -20.28 -28.74 -5.83
C LEU A 158 -19.76 -30.11 -6.28
N ARG A 159 -19.10 -30.14 -7.45
CA ARG A 159 -18.54 -31.36 -8.07
C ARG A 159 -17.30 -31.01 -8.89
N LYS A 160 -16.40 -31.99 -9.00
CA LYS A 160 -15.18 -31.97 -9.81
C LYS A 160 -15.25 -33.09 -10.84
N GLU A 161 -14.86 -32.80 -12.07
CA GLU A 161 -14.72 -33.79 -13.13
C GLU A 161 -13.36 -33.56 -13.83
N PRO A 162 -12.39 -34.46 -13.65
CA PRO A 162 -11.14 -34.39 -14.37
C PRO A 162 -11.36 -34.77 -15.85
N SER A 163 -10.74 -34.02 -16.76
CA SER A 163 -10.57 -34.43 -18.16
C SER A 163 -9.08 -34.64 -18.46
N ALA A 164 -8.76 -35.17 -19.63
CA ALA A 164 -7.36 -35.39 -20.04
C ALA A 164 -6.50 -34.11 -20.06
N THR A 165 -7.12 -32.93 -20.16
CA THR A 165 -6.41 -31.65 -20.36
C THR A 165 -6.74 -30.59 -19.31
N TYR A 166 -7.93 -30.64 -18.73
CA TYR A 166 -8.42 -29.66 -17.76
C TYR A 166 -9.20 -30.31 -16.63
N GLU A 167 -9.20 -29.68 -15.46
CA GLU A 167 -10.16 -29.98 -14.40
C GLU A 167 -11.37 -29.04 -14.53
N TYR A 168 -12.56 -29.62 -14.62
CA TYR A 168 -13.81 -28.87 -14.67
C TYR A 168 -14.57 -29.02 -13.36
N VAL A 169 -15.27 -27.96 -12.97
CA VAL A 169 -16.12 -27.94 -11.78
C VAL A 169 -17.52 -27.44 -12.10
N ARG A 170 -18.48 -28.00 -11.35
CA ARG A 170 -19.84 -27.46 -11.30
C ARG A 170 -19.97 -26.62 -10.04
N VAL A 171 -20.55 -25.44 -10.18
CA VAL A 171 -20.56 -24.43 -9.13
C VAL A 171 -21.96 -23.89 -8.82
N ALA A 172 -22.15 -23.41 -7.59
CA ALA A 172 -23.30 -22.59 -7.19
C ALA A 172 -22.86 -21.18 -6.82
N GLU A 173 -23.67 -20.19 -7.19
CA GLU A 173 -23.41 -18.79 -6.85
C GLU A 173 -23.78 -18.49 -5.40
N VAL A 174 -23.01 -17.59 -4.77
CA VAL A 174 -23.31 -17.05 -3.46
C VAL A 174 -23.54 -15.56 -3.56
N VAL A 175 -24.74 -15.13 -3.16
CA VAL A 175 -25.16 -13.73 -3.15
C VAL A 175 -25.54 -13.36 -1.72
N GLU A 176 -24.94 -12.29 -1.18
CA GLU A 176 -25.19 -11.82 0.19
C GLU A 176 -25.03 -12.91 1.26
N GLY A 177 -24.06 -13.82 1.06
CA GLY A 177 -23.80 -14.93 1.97
C GLY A 177 -24.83 -16.06 1.93
N LYS A 178 -25.80 -16.01 1.01
CA LYS A 178 -26.74 -17.10 0.74
C LYS A 178 -26.33 -17.82 -0.52
N VAL A 179 -26.24 -19.15 -0.43
CA VAL A 179 -26.12 -19.99 -1.62
C VAL A 179 -27.43 -19.86 -2.38
N ILE A 180 -27.38 -19.33 -3.59
CA ILE A 180 -28.54 -19.37 -4.46
C ILE A 180 -28.62 -20.81 -4.98
N GLU A 181 -29.65 -21.54 -4.56
CA GLU A 181 -29.86 -22.95 -4.97
C GLU A 181 -29.99 -23.13 -6.49
N LYS A 182 -30.22 -22.04 -7.22
CA LYS A 182 -30.04 -22.00 -8.67
C LYS A 182 -28.56 -22.21 -9.00
N GLN A 183 -28.21 -23.49 -9.14
CA GLN A 183 -26.95 -23.93 -9.69
C GLN A 183 -26.68 -23.17 -10.99
N MET A 184 -25.43 -22.73 -11.18
CA MET A 184 -25.04 -22.21 -12.49
C MET A 184 -25.13 -23.39 -13.47
N GLU A 185 -25.94 -23.23 -14.51
CA GLU A 185 -26.14 -24.29 -15.51
C GLU A 185 -24.85 -24.50 -16.29
N GLY A 186 -24.18 -25.62 -16.05
CA GLY A 186 -22.97 -26.03 -16.75
C GLY A 186 -21.76 -26.20 -15.84
N TRP A 187 -20.61 -26.35 -16.49
CA TRP A 187 -19.31 -26.57 -15.89
C TRP A 187 -18.36 -25.43 -16.23
N THR A 188 -17.35 -25.18 -15.42
CA THR A 188 -16.30 -24.20 -15.74
C THR A 188 -14.93 -24.76 -15.39
N ALA A 189 -13.87 -24.26 -16.03
CA ALA A 189 -12.52 -24.73 -15.75
C ALA A 189 -12.06 -24.23 -14.38
N VAL A 190 -11.35 -25.07 -13.61
CA VAL A 190 -10.76 -24.67 -12.31
C VAL A 190 -9.81 -23.47 -12.46
N SER A 191 -9.12 -23.38 -13.61
CA SER A 191 -8.23 -22.26 -13.94
C SER A 191 -8.90 -20.88 -13.98
N ASN A 192 -10.24 -20.83 -14.06
CA ASN A 192 -10.99 -19.57 -14.08
C ASN A 192 -11.12 -18.93 -12.68
N MET A 193 -10.64 -19.62 -11.64
CA MET A 193 -10.93 -19.32 -10.25
C MET A 193 -9.69 -19.31 -9.36
N GLN A 194 -9.80 -18.61 -8.24
CA GLN A 194 -8.83 -18.63 -7.15
C GLN A 194 -9.46 -19.19 -5.87
N GLU A 195 -8.61 -19.79 -5.02
CA GLU A 195 -9.00 -20.30 -3.71
C GLU A 195 -9.58 -19.24 -2.79
N GLY A 196 -10.64 -19.62 -2.07
CA GLY A 196 -11.31 -18.79 -1.09
C GLY A 196 -12.21 -17.73 -1.71
N TRP A 197 -13.01 -17.09 -0.86
CA TRP A 197 -13.81 -15.93 -1.25
C TRP A 197 -13.10 -14.64 -0.94
N ALA A 198 -12.95 -13.81 -1.96
CA ALA A 198 -12.34 -12.50 -1.85
C ALA A 198 -13.12 -11.47 -2.67
N ASP A 199 -13.22 -10.25 -2.14
CA ASP A 199 -13.58 -9.08 -2.95
C ASP A 199 -12.37 -8.69 -3.81
N ILE A 200 -12.38 -9.12 -5.07
CA ILE A 200 -11.28 -8.87 -6.01
C ILE A 200 -11.13 -7.38 -6.35
N TYR A 201 -12.14 -6.54 -6.07
CA TYR A 201 -12.06 -5.09 -6.28
C TYR A 201 -11.85 -4.32 -4.96
N GLY A 202 -11.71 -5.06 -3.85
CA GLY A 202 -11.58 -4.54 -2.51
C GLY A 202 -10.27 -3.80 -2.24
N PRO A 203 -10.15 -3.16 -1.06
CA PRO A 203 -9.05 -2.27 -0.74
C PRO A 203 -7.68 -2.96 -0.56
N HIS A 204 -7.63 -4.30 -0.55
CA HIS A 204 -6.40 -5.10 -0.45
C HIS A 204 -6.08 -5.88 -1.73
N ALA A 205 -6.93 -5.75 -2.76
CA ALA A 205 -6.77 -6.53 -3.97
C ALA A 205 -5.61 -6.02 -4.82
N ALA A 206 -4.61 -6.87 -5.02
CA ALA A 206 -3.48 -6.59 -5.90
C ALA A 206 -3.78 -7.02 -7.34
N TRP A 207 -3.31 -6.23 -8.31
CA TRP A 207 -3.58 -6.44 -9.72
C TRP A 207 -2.34 -6.21 -10.58
N ARG A 208 -2.23 -6.99 -11.67
CA ARG A 208 -1.18 -6.84 -12.67
C ARG A 208 -1.68 -7.30 -14.04
N TYR A 209 -1.54 -6.45 -15.06
CA TYR A 209 -1.94 -6.73 -16.44
C TYR A 209 -3.38 -7.25 -16.57
N GLY A 210 -4.30 -6.67 -15.80
CA GLY A 210 -5.70 -7.09 -15.77
C GLY A 210 -5.98 -8.37 -14.98
N ASN A 211 -4.96 -9.02 -14.41
CA ASN A 211 -5.10 -10.21 -13.56
C ASN A 211 -5.12 -9.82 -12.08
N TYR A 212 -6.02 -10.45 -11.33
CA TYR A 212 -6.07 -10.34 -9.87
C TYR A 212 -5.01 -11.29 -9.28
N LEU A 213 -4.19 -10.77 -8.38
CA LEU A 213 -3.07 -11.49 -7.78
C LEU A 213 -3.38 -12.06 -6.40
N GLY A 214 -4.46 -11.59 -5.76
CA GLY A 214 -4.78 -11.92 -4.38
C GLY A 214 -4.97 -10.69 -3.50
N GLN A 215 -5.31 -10.94 -2.23
CA GLN A 215 -5.36 -9.91 -1.20
C GLN A 215 -3.98 -9.78 -0.55
N ILE A 216 -3.43 -8.57 -0.49
CA ILE A 216 -2.11 -8.30 0.11
C ILE A 216 -2.23 -7.59 1.46
N GLY A 217 -1.29 -7.87 2.36
CA GLY A 217 -1.08 -7.05 3.56
C GLY A 217 -0.61 -5.65 3.16
N LEU A 218 -1.08 -4.64 3.88
CA LEU A 218 -0.73 -3.24 3.67
C LEU A 218 -0.16 -2.63 4.95
N ALA A 219 0.73 -1.66 4.80
CA ALA A 219 1.21 -0.83 5.90
C ALA A 219 0.73 0.60 5.71
N ASN A 220 0.14 1.18 6.75
CA ASN A 220 -0.26 2.58 6.78
C ASN A 220 0.95 3.42 7.20
N ILE A 221 1.35 4.34 6.34
CA ILE A 221 2.57 5.15 6.49
C ILE A 221 2.25 6.63 6.27
N VAL A 222 2.95 7.52 6.96
CA VAL A 222 2.75 8.97 6.80
C VAL A 222 3.42 9.46 5.53
N GLY A 223 2.62 10.02 4.63
CA GLY A 223 3.05 10.63 3.38
C GLY A 223 3.54 12.07 3.53
N THR A 224 3.96 12.62 2.41
CA THR A 224 4.61 13.94 2.30
C THR A 224 3.72 15.11 2.74
N GLY A 225 2.40 15.03 2.57
CA GLY A 225 1.48 16.09 3.04
C GLY A 225 0.92 15.83 4.44
N GLY A 226 1.46 14.83 5.17
CA GLY A 226 0.92 14.41 6.47
C GLY A 226 -0.35 13.56 6.37
N GLU A 227 -0.72 13.11 5.18
CA GLU A 227 -1.77 12.14 4.96
C GLU A 227 -1.32 10.70 5.20
N VAL A 228 -2.27 9.79 5.41
CA VAL A 228 -1.99 8.37 5.40
C VAL A 228 -1.86 7.89 3.96
N LYS A 229 -0.77 7.17 3.69
CA LYS A 229 -0.55 6.39 2.48
C LYS A 229 -0.49 4.91 2.84
N GLN A 230 -0.67 4.06 1.84
CA GLN A 230 -0.54 2.63 1.97
C GLN A 230 0.60 2.14 1.08
N VAL A 231 1.36 1.16 1.56
CA VAL A 231 2.36 0.40 0.80
C VAL A 231 2.12 -1.08 1.05
N ALA A 232 2.54 -1.95 0.14
CA ALA A 232 2.47 -3.38 0.40
C ALA A 232 3.35 -3.75 1.59
N GLU A 233 2.85 -4.59 2.50
CA GLU A 233 3.55 -4.94 3.75
C GLU A 233 4.92 -5.57 3.46
N HIS A 234 5.01 -6.39 2.42
CA HIS A 234 6.25 -7.08 2.04
C HIS A 234 7.34 -6.14 1.49
N THR A 235 7.00 -4.93 1.05
CA THR A 235 7.96 -3.93 0.54
C THR A 235 8.37 -2.91 1.61
N LEU A 236 7.70 -2.91 2.77
CA LEU A 236 7.88 -1.90 3.82
C LEU A 236 9.33 -1.81 4.31
N GLU A 237 9.96 -2.93 4.65
CA GLU A 237 11.30 -2.91 5.24
C GLU A 237 12.36 -2.42 4.24
N ALA A 238 12.23 -2.80 2.97
CA ALA A 238 13.11 -2.31 1.90
C ALA A 238 12.95 -0.79 1.72
N TYR A 239 11.70 -0.30 1.70
CA TYR A 239 11.43 1.14 1.62
C TYR A 239 11.99 1.90 2.82
N LEU A 240 11.78 1.41 4.05
CA LEU A 240 12.33 2.07 5.25
C LEU A 240 13.86 2.01 5.29
N SER A 241 14.49 0.98 4.74
CA SER A 241 15.94 0.89 4.60
C SER A 241 16.49 1.94 3.63
N LEU A 242 15.83 2.12 2.47
CA LEU A 242 16.13 3.19 1.52
C LEU A 242 16.04 4.57 2.20
N VAL A 243 14.95 4.84 2.92
CA VAL A 243 14.71 6.11 3.62
C VAL A 243 15.78 6.38 4.68
N ARG A 244 16.14 5.38 5.49
CA ARG A 244 17.18 5.52 6.53
C ARG A 244 18.56 5.80 5.93
N ALA A 245 18.90 5.12 4.84
CA ALA A 245 20.15 5.34 4.15
C ALA A 245 20.23 6.74 3.55
N ALA A 246 19.16 7.21 2.91
CA ALA A 246 19.07 8.57 2.41
C ALA A 246 19.24 9.60 3.53
N ALA A 247 18.58 9.38 4.68
CA ALA A 247 18.68 10.28 5.82
C ALA A 247 20.10 10.37 6.39
N ASN A 248 20.88 9.29 6.38
CA ASN A 248 22.30 9.30 6.78
C ASN A 248 23.16 10.19 5.87
N ASP A 249 22.75 10.36 4.61
CA ASP A 249 23.37 11.25 3.64
C ASP A 249 22.71 12.63 3.59
N ASN A 250 21.88 12.97 4.59
CA ASN A 250 21.09 14.21 4.68
C ASN A 250 20.08 14.42 3.54
N ILE A 251 19.65 13.33 2.90
CA ILE A 251 18.63 13.31 1.85
C ILE A 251 17.27 12.94 2.45
N LEU A 252 16.24 13.73 2.16
CA LEU A 252 14.89 13.51 2.67
C LEU A 252 14.02 12.84 1.59
N ILE A 253 13.96 11.51 1.63
CA ILE A 253 13.02 10.75 0.81
C ILE A 253 11.70 10.60 1.55
N SER A 254 10.58 10.93 0.91
CA SER A 254 9.25 10.75 1.47
C SER A 254 8.25 10.24 0.44
N LEU A 255 7.21 9.54 0.93
CA LEU A 255 6.20 8.93 0.05
C LEU A 255 5.15 9.95 -0.39
N ASN A 256 4.88 10.02 -1.69
CA ASN A 256 3.76 10.78 -2.26
C ASN A 256 2.59 9.86 -2.66
N SER A 257 2.89 8.67 -3.19
CA SER A 257 1.87 7.64 -3.49
C SER A 257 2.50 6.25 -3.40
N GLY A 258 1.75 5.28 -2.86
CA GLY A 258 2.17 3.87 -2.76
C GLY A 258 1.13 2.96 -3.40
N PHE A 259 0.67 1.94 -2.68
CA PHE A 259 -0.40 1.06 -3.12
C PHE A 259 -1.69 1.83 -3.42
N ARG A 260 -2.33 1.50 -4.55
CA ARG A 260 -3.58 2.10 -5.00
C ARG A 260 -4.57 0.99 -5.36
N PRO A 261 -5.73 0.89 -4.70
CA PRO A 261 -6.70 -0.17 -4.99
C PRO A 261 -7.40 0.06 -6.34
N TYR A 262 -7.99 -1.02 -6.88
CA TYR A 262 -8.66 -1.02 -8.18
C TYR A 262 -9.72 0.08 -8.33
N GLY A 263 -10.62 0.19 -7.35
CA GLY A 263 -11.67 1.21 -7.37
C GLY A 263 -11.12 2.64 -7.45
N LYS A 264 -10.00 2.92 -6.77
CA LYS A 264 -9.33 4.22 -6.83
C LYS A 264 -8.73 4.49 -8.21
N GLN A 265 -8.13 3.48 -8.84
CA GLN A 265 -7.63 3.61 -10.20
C GLN A 265 -8.77 3.85 -11.21
N ALA A 266 -9.90 3.17 -11.05
CA ALA A 266 -11.10 3.38 -11.88
C ALA A 266 -11.68 4.80 -11.73
N GLU A 267 -11.69 5.34 -10.51
CA GLU A 267 -12.06 6.74 -10.27
C GLU A 267 -11.08 7.70 -10.95
N LEU A 268 -9.77 7.49 -10.83
CA LEU A 268 -8.77 8.34 -11.48
C LEU A 268 -8.90 8.32 -13.00
N LYS A 269 -9.03 7.13 -13.61
CA LYS A 269 -9.19 6.99 -15.06
C LYS A 269 -10.44 7.71 -15.58
N ARG A 270 -11.51 7.77 -14.77
CA ARG A 270 -12.75 8.48 -15.13
C ARG A 270 -12.65 9.99 -14.97
N THR A 271 -11.90 10.47 -13.98
CA THR A 271 -11.90 11.89 -13.59
C THR A 271 -10.76 12.70 -14.19
N VAL A 272 -9.62 12.06 -14.48
CA VAL A 272 -8.47 12.72 -15.13
C VAL A 272 -8.64 12.64 -16.65
N THR A 273 -8.68 13.80 -17.30
CA THR A 273 -8.76 13.91 -18.76
C THR A 273 -7.35 13.85 -19.37
N GLY A 274 -7.16 12.97 -20.37
CA GLY A 274 -5.87 12.72 -21.03
C GLY A 274 -5.47 11.24 -21.03
N SER A 275 -4.49 10.88 -21.87
CA SER A 275 -4.09 9.48 -22.11
C SER A 275 -3.18 8.86 -21.05
N ILE A 276 -2.67 9.62 -20.08
CA ILE A 276 -1.57 9.23 -19.18
C ILE A 276 -1.97 8.39 -17.94
N VAL A 277 -3.20 7.91 -17.86
CA VAL A 277 -3.67 7.16 -16.68
C VAL A 277 -3.98 5.72 -17.08
N ALA A 278 -3.28 4.78 -16.44
CA ALA A 278 -3.41 3.37 -16.76
C ALA A 278 -4.84 2.89 -16.50
N ALA A 279 -5.30 1.93 -17.31
CA ALA A 279 -6.58 1.27 -17.07
C ALA A 279 -6.57 0.57 -15.69
N PRO A 280 -7.72 0.43 -15.02
CA PRO A 280 -7.83 -0.36 -13.80
C PRO A 280 -7.37 -1.81 -14.04
N GLY A 281 -6.50 -2.29 -13.17
CA GLY A 281 -5.83 -3.59 -13.26
C GLY A 281 -4.47 -3.53 -13.94
N TRP A 282 -4.06 -2.39 -14.49
CA TRP A 282 -2.82 -2.22 -15.27
C TRP A 282 -1.81 -1.26 -14.64
N SER A 283 -2.16 -0.54 -13.57
CA SER A 283 -1.21 0.33 -12.88
C SER A 283 -0.29 -0.47 -11.94
N ASN A 284 1.02 -0.20 -11.97
CA ASN A 284 1.98 -0.83 -11.05
C ASN A 284 1.74 -0.45 -9.57
N HIS A 285 1.00 0.63 -9.29
CA HIS A 285 0.52 0.93 -7.93
C HIS A 285 -0.50 -0.09 -7.42
N GLN A 286 -1.26 -0.74 -8.32
CA GLN A 286 -2.16 -1.83 -7.94
C GLN A 286 -1.42 -3.15 -7.72
N HIS A 287 -0.22 -3.32 -8.28
CA HIS A 287 0.62 -4.48 -8.01
C HIS A 287 1.19 -4.44 -6.59
N GLY A 288 1.34 -3.23 -6.01
CA GLY A 288 1.90 -3.02 -4.66
C GLY A 288 3.41 -2.85 -4.63
N GLN A 289 4.05 -2.79 -5.79
CA GLN A 289 5.50 -2.57 -5.92
C GLN A 289 5.88 -1.12 -6.20
N ALA A 290 4.95 -0.27 -6.65
CA ALA A 290 5.26 1.10 -7.08
C ALA A 290 5.15 2.15 -5.96
N PHE A 291 6.09 3.09 -5.99
CA PHE A 291 6.28 4.17 -5.05
C PHE A 291 6.54 5.46 -5.83
N ASP A 292 5.63 6.41 -5.74
CA ASP A 292 5.92 7.78 -6.16
C ASP A 292 6.57 8.48 -4.97
N LEU A 293 7.86 8.76 -5.09
CA LEU A 293 8.65 9.41 -4.06
C LEU A 293 8.71 10.90 -4.33
N ARG A 294 8.65 11.71 -3.28
CA ARG A 294 9.04 13.11 -3.39
C ARG A 294 10.57 13.17 -3.47
N SER A 295 11.07 13.01 -4.68
CA SER A 295 12.43 13.29 -5.09
C SER A 295 12.53 14.66 -5.79
N TRP A 296 11.55 15.54 -5.55
CA TRP A 296 11.41 16.80 -6.26
C TRP A 296 11.21 18.01 -5.33
N ARG A 297 12.21 18.89 -5.36
CA ARG A 297 12.11 20.33 -5.11
C ARG A 297 12.13 20.99 -6.50
N ALA A 298 11.34 22.04 -6.72
CA ALA A 298 11.22 22.71 -8.03
C ALA A 298 12.60 22.95 -8.70
N GLY A 299 12.76 22.61 -9.99
CA GLY A 299 14.04 22.65 -10.72
C GLY A 299 14.01 21.88 -12.06
N LYS A 300 15.15 21.32 -12.51
CA LYS A 300 15.23 20.19 -13.48
C LYS A 300 15.58 18.90 -12.71
N LYS A 301 15.08 17.72 -13.11
CA LYS A 301 15.25 16.45 -12.35
C LYS A 301 16.72 16.12 -12.11
N GLU A 302 17.55 16.44 -13.08
CA GLU A 302 19.00 16.23 -13.09
C GLU A 302 19.71 17.11 -12.05
N ASP A 303 19.10 18.24 -11.66
CA ASP A 303 19.65 19.16 -10.67
C ASP A 303 19.16 18.83 -9.24
N ASN A 304 18.29 17.82 -9.10
CA ASN A 304 17.72 17.47 -7.81
C ASN A 304 18.58 16.44 -7.06
N ILE A 305 19.11 16.85 -5.90
CA ILE A 305 19.98 16.00 -5.09
C ILE A 305 19.30 14.75 -4.54
N ASP A 306 18.00 14.81 -4.25
CA ASP A 306 17.22 13.65 -3.78
C ASP A 306 17.10 12.62 -4.91
N TYR A 307 16.85 13.09 -6.14
CA TYR A 307 16.82 12.25 -7.34
C TYR A 307 18.19 11.62 -7.66
N GLN A 308 19.25 12.42 -7.69
CA GLN A 308 20.62 11.94 -7.95
C GLN A 308 21.04 10.87 -6.92
N TRP A 309 20.65 11.05 -5.65
CA TRP A 309 20.90 10.07 -4.61
C TRP A 309 20.17 8.76 -4.90
N LEU A 310 18.90 8.83 -5.29
CA LEU A 310 18.12 7.64 -5.65
C LEU A 310 18.71 6.93 -6.87
N GLU A 311 19.11 7.65 -7.92
CA GLU A 311 19.79 7.03 -9.07
C GLU A 311 20.99 6.21 -8.64
N LYS A 312 21.87 6.76 -7.80
CA LYS A 312 23.08 6.03 -7.35
C LYS A 312 22.82 4.90 -6.36
N ASN A 313 21.74 4.97 -5.57
CA ASN A 313 21.60 4.12 -4.38
C ASN A 313 20.39 3.20 -4.36
N ALA A 314 19.31 3.51 -5.10
CA ALA A 314 18.03 2.81 -4.98
C ALA A 314 18.14 1.29 -5.22
N THR A 315 18.96 0.88 -6.18
CA THR A 315 19.17 -0.54 -6.52
C THR A 315 19.76 -1.36 -5.38
N ARG A 316 20.50 -0.73 -4.45
CA ARG A 316 21.03 -1.40 -3.24
C ARG A 316 19.92 -1.85 -2.29
N TYR A 317 18.73 -1.26 -2.43
CA TYR A 317 17.55 -1.54 -1.62
C TYR A 317 16.43 -2.22 -2.43
N GLY A 318 16.76 -2.71 -3.63
CA GLY A 318 15.81 -3.40 -4.49
C GLY A 318 14.89 -2.49 -5.30
N PHE A 319 15.14 -1.18 -5.36
CA PHE A 319 14.32 -0.24 -6.13
C PHE A 319 14.95 0.11 -7.48
N VAL A 320 14.12 0.19 -8.51
CA VAL A 320 14.50 0.59 -9.88
C VAL A 320 13.51 1.62 -10.43
N ARG A 321 13.94 2.43 -11.41
CA ARG A 321 13.08 3.44 -12.06
C ARG A 321 12.57 2.89 -13.40
N THR A 322 11.29 2.57 -13.45
CA THR A 322 10.71 1.82 -14.57
C THR A 322 10.06 2.69 -15.63
N VAL A 323 9.81 3.97 -15.33
CA VAL A 323 9.15 4.91 -16.24
C VAL A 323 10.10 6.08 -16.52
N GLU A 324 10.52 6.21 -17.78
CA GLU A 324 11.57 7.15 -18.20
C GLU A 324 11.19 8.62 -17.98
N SER A 325 9.93 8.97 -18.25
CA SER A 325 9.39 10.32 -18.08
C SER A 325 9.14 10.69 -16.61
N GLU A 326 9.08 9.71 -15.70
CA GLU A 326 8.68 9.92 -14.31
C GLU A 326 9.89 9.77 -13.36
N GLY A 327 10.58 10.88 -13.08
CA GLY A 327 11.72 10.90 -12.14
C GLY A 327 11.34 10.58 -10.68
N TRP A 328 10.05 10.60 -10.36
CA TRP A 328 9.50 10.27 -9.04
C TRP A 328 9.05 8.81 -8.91
N HIS A 329 8.91 8.06 -10.02
CA HIS A 329 8.30 6.73 -10.01
C HIS A 329 9.33 5.62 -9.84
N TRP A 330 9.26 4.91 -8.72
CA TRP A 330 10.20 3.84 -8.37
C TRP A 330 9.44 2.56 -8.04
N GLU A 331 9.96 1.42 -8.48
CA GLU A 331 9.37 0.11 -8.21
C GLU A 331 10.32 -0.77 -7.42
N TYR A 332 9.80 -1.46 -6.40
CA TYR A 332 10.52 -2.50 -5.69
C TYR A 332 10.59 -3.77 -6.55
N ARG A 333 11.74 -3.99 -7.19
CA ARG A 333 12.04 -5.09 -8.11
C ARG A 333 13.43 -5.65 -7.78
N PRO A 334 13.56 -6.43 -6.68
CA PRO A 334 14.87 -6.83 -6.15
C PRO A 334 15.72 -7.61 -7.15
N ASP A 335 15.10 -8.49 -7.95
CA ASP A 335 15.82 -9.28 -8.96
C ASP A 335 16.37 -8.41 -10.10
N ASP A 336 15.60 -7.42 -10.55
CA ASP A 336 16.05 -6.46 -11.57
C ASP A 336 17.12 -5.53 -11.03
N ALA A 337 16.96 -5.05 -9.78
CA ALA A 337 17.96 -4.23 -9.11
C ALA A 337 19.31 -4.96 -8.95
N GLU A 338 19.27 -6.24 -8.57
CA GLU A 338 20.47 -7.07 -8.47
C GLU A 338 21.13 -7.31 -9.84
N ARG A 339 20.33 -7.55 -10.89
CA ARG A 339 20.85 -7.68 -12.26
C ARG A 339 21.56 -6.40 -12.71
N LEU A 340 20.94 -5.23 -12.53
CA LEU A 340 21.51 -3.93 -12.90
C LEU A 340 22.83 -3.67 -12.16
N ARG A 341 22.88 -3.97 -10.86
CA ARG A 341 24.11 -3.83 -10.06
C ARG A 341 25.25 -4.71 -10.56
N LYS A 342 24.97 -5.96 -10.96
CA LYS A 342 25.98 -6.86 -11.54
C LYS A 342 26.51 -6.35 -12.87
N ALA A 343 25.69 -5.65 -13.65
CA ALA A 343 26.08 -5.04 -14.91
C ALA A 343 26.86 -3.72 -14.75
N GLY A 344 27.05 -3.22 -13.52
CA GLY A 344 27.65 -1.90 -13.28
C GLY A 344 26.75 -0.73 -13.73
N LEU A 345 25.49 -1.01 -14.03
CA LEU A 345 24.50 -0.02 -14.40
C LEU A 345 23.89 0.55 -13.11
N TYR A 346 24.33 1.76 -12.76
CA TYR A 346 23.72 2.58 -11.71
C TYR A 346 22.66 3.53 -12.29
N GLY A 347 22.55 3.62 -13.62
CA GLY A 347 21.46 4.31 -14.28
C GLY A 347 20.19 3.51 -14.06
N THR A 348 19.26 4.04 -13.27
CA THR A 348 18.06 3.34 -12.82
C THR A 348 17.02 3.19 -13.91
N TRP A 349 17.28 3.71 -15.11
CA TRP A 349 16.50 3.39 -16.29
C TRP A 349 16.84 1.97 -16.73
N MET A 350 15.82 1.15 -16.93
CA MET A 350 15.96 -0.06 -17.72
C MET A 350 16.33 0.37 -19.14
N GLU A 351 17.62 0.51 -19.42
CA GLU A 351 18.09 0.42 -20.78
C GLU A 351 17.55 -0.89 -21.33
N ALA A 352 16.93 -0.84 -22.51
CA ALA A 352 16.76 -1.98 -23.38
C ALA A 352 18.10 -2.67 -23.76
N ALA A 353 19.21 -2.38 -23.06
CA ALA A 353 20.51 -3.02 -23.15
C ALA A 353 20.57 -4.29 -22.28
N ALA A 354 19.68 -5.22 -22.60
CA ALA A 354 19.97 -6.65 -22.49
C ALA A 354 19.39 -7.30 -23.75
N GLU A 355 19.98 -6.95 -24.90
CA GLU A 355 19.84 -7.77 -26.11
C GLU A 355 20.17 -9.22 -25.73
N GLY A 356 19.15 -10.07 -25.67
CA GLY A 356 19.31 -11.52 -25.60
C GLY A 356 18.48 -12.29 -24.56
N GLN A 357 17.84 -11.65 -23.58
CA GLN A 357 16.95 -12.37 -22.65
C GLN A 357 15.67 -11.58 -22.41
N GLY A 358 14.58 -12.04 -23.04
CA GLY A 358 13.28 -11.39 -23.05
C GLY A 358 12.83 -10.97 -21.65
N MET A 359 12.83 -9.66 -21.41
CA MET A 359 12.10 -9.07 -20.31
C MET A 359 11.15 -8.04 -20.89
N GLU A 360 9.86 -8.26 -20.65
CA GLU A 360 8.75 -7.48 -21.15
C GLU A 360 8.79 -6.06 -20.57
N ALA A 361 9.43 -5.15 -21.30
CA ALA A 361 9.16 -3.74 -21.20
C ALA A 361 7.77 -3.49 -21.77
N ASN A 362 6.73 -3.48 -20.94
CA ASN A 362 5.43 -2.91 -21.30
C ASN A 362 4.73 -2.39 -20.04
N GLY A 363 4.70 -1.07 -19.94
CA GLY A 363 4.04 -0.30 -18.89
C GLY A 363 3.82 1.12 -19.38
N GLY A 364 3.09 1.27 -20.50
CA GLY A 364 2.56 2.56 -20.89
C GLY A 364 1.54 3.03 -19.87
N CYS A 365 1.74 4.25 -19.35
CA CYS A 365 0.77 4.98 -18.53
C CYS A 365 -0.54 5.21 -19.27
#